data_AF-A0A699TXQ5-F1
#
_entry.id   AF-A0A699TXQ5-F1
#
_cell.length_a   1.000
_cell.length_b   1.000
_cell.length_c   1.000
_cell.angle_alpha   90.00
_cell.angle_beta   90.00
_cell.angle_gamma   90.00
#
_symmetry.space_group_name_H-M   'P 1'
#
loop_
_entity.id
_entity.type
_entity.pdbx_description
1 polymer ?
#
loop_
_entity_poly.entity_id
_entity_poly.type
_entity_poly.pdbx_seq_one_letter_code
_entity_poly.pdbx_strand_id
1 'polypeptide(L)'
;TLGNLESFVRAAEVGSFSEAARQMGVSAAAVSKNVARLETRLETRLFHRNTRSLTLTEAGEAFYSQVAGSLETIQGAIAQLGAARDVPADRQTPPCGGRFTGMAEGSAAAFDTCRFTGAAWCCHAIDGHRQAALLDPA
;
A
#
# COMPACT_ATOMS: atom_id res chain seq x y z
N THR A 1 -1.33 19.45 -7.27
CA THR A 1 -0.74 19.19 -8.60
C THR A 1 -0.93 17.75 -9.00
N LEU A 2 -0.40 16.76 -8.26
CA LEU A 2 -0.54 15.34 -8.61
C LEU A 2 -2.01 14.90 -8.66
N GLY A 3 -2.79 15.20 -7.62
CA GLY A 3 -4.22 14.89 -7.58
C GLY A 3 -5.04 15.60 -8.68
N ASN A 4 -4.53 16.68 -9.28
CA ASN A 4 -5.19 17.32 -10.42
C ASN A 4 -5.00 16.51 -11.71
N LEU A 5 -3.79 15.99 -11.93
CA LEU A 5 -3.47 15.12 -13.05
C LEU A 5 -4.16 13.78 -12.91
N GLU A 6 -4.16 13.18 -11.72
CA GLU A 6 -4.86 11.93 -11.45
C GLU A 6 -6.37 12.06 -11.68
N SER A 7 -6.98 13.15 -11.18
CA SER A 7 -8.39 13.47 -11.46
C SER A 7 -8.69 13.56 -12.95
N PHE A 8 -7.76 14.13 -13.73
CA PHE A 8 -7.89 14.24 -15.19
C PHE A 8 -7.79 12.87 -15.87
N VAL A 9 -6.76 12.07 -15.55
CA VAL A 9 -6.54 10.74 -16.12
C VAL A 9 -7.71 9.81 -15.83
N ARG A 10 -8.21 9.77 -14.59
CA ARG A 10 -9.38 8.95 -14.24
C ARG A 10 -10.67 9.42 -14.92
N ALA A 11 -10.88 10.74 -15.03
CA ALA A 11 -12.02 11.28 -15.77
C ALA A 11 -11.97 10.96 -17.27
N ALA A 12 -10.76 10.92 -17.84
CA ALA A 12 -10.51 10.54 -19.23
C ALA A 12 -10.77 9.05 -19.49
N GLU A 13 -10.35 8.17 -18.58
CA GLU A 13 -10.58 6.71 -18.68
C GLU A 13 -12.05 6.34 -18.64
N VAL A 14 -12.82 6.96 -17.74
CA VAL A 14 -14.22 6.59 -17.50
C VAL A 14 -15.19 7.40 -18.34
N GLY A 15 -14.80 8.60 -18.82
CA GLY A 15 -15.68 9.51 -19.55
C GLY A 15 -16.78 10.14 -18.68
N SER A 16 -16.61 10.15 -17.35
CA SER A 16 -17.56 10.75 -16.41
C SER A 16 -16.86 11.25 -15.14
N PHE A 17 -17.16 12.48 -14.73
CA PHE A 17 -16.63 13.04 -13.48
C PHE A 17 -17.18 12.34 -12.23
N SER A 18 -18.43 11.90 -12.26
CA SER A 18 -19.07 11.23 -11.10
C SER A 18 -18.45 9.86 -10.86
N GLU A 19 -18.22 9.09 -11.93
CA GLU A 19 -17.60 7.77 -11.80
C GLU A 19 -16.12 7.84 -11.45
N ALA A 20 -15.38 8.80 -12.04
CA ALA A 20 -13.98 9.04 -11.66
C ALA A 20 -13.86 9.44 -10.17
N ALA A 21 -14.78 10.27 -9.68
CA ALA A 21 -14.84 10.64 -8.27
C ALA A 21 -15.10 9.44 -7.36
N ARG A 22 -16.00 8.54 -7.77
CA ARG A 22 -16.31 7.30 -7.06
C ARG A 22 -15.09 6.37 -6.96
N GLN A 23 -14.31 6.24 -8.03
CA GLN A 23 -13.10 5.41 -8.02
C GLN A 23 -11.98 5.99 -7.14
N MET A 24 -11.84 7.31 -7.10
CA MET A 24 -10.82 7.99 -6.28
C MET A 24 -11.26 8.24 -4.82
N GLY A 25 -12.51 7.96 -4.46
CA GLY A 25 -13.06 8.23 -3.13
C GLY A 25 -13.21 9.73 -2.81
N VAL A 26 -13.39 10.59 -3.82
CA VAL A 26 -13.57 12.04 -3.66
C VAL A 26 -14.94 12.49 -4.15
N SER A 27 -15.31 13.74 -3.90
CA SER A 27 -16.55 14.31 -4.43
C SER A 27 -16.41 14.71 -5.91
N ALA A 28 -17.49 14.57 -6.69
CA ALA A 28 -17.51 14.99 -8.10
C ALA A 28 -17.17 16.48 -8.28
N ALA A 29 -17.56 17.31 -7.31
CA ALA A 29 -17.20 18.73 -7.28
C ALA A 29 -15.68 18.94 -7.14
N ALA A 30 -15.00 18.11 -6.33
CA ALA A 30 -13.55 18.17 -6.20
C ALA A 30 -12.84 17.79 -7.51
N VAL A 31 -13.31 16.73 -8.21
CA VAL A 31 -12.78 16.33 -9.51
C VAL A 31 -12.95 17.45 -10.54
N SER A 32 -14.16 18.02 -10.65
CA SER A 32 -14.42 19.12 -11.57
C SER A 32 -13.55 20.35 -11.27
N LYS A 33 -13.34 20.69 -10.00
CA LYS A 33 -12.47 21.81 -9.59
C LYS A 33 -11.00 21.53 -9.90
N ASN A 34 -10.57 20.29 -9.71
CA ASN A 34 -9.21 19.85 -10.01
C ASN A 34 -8.90 19.94 -11.51
N VAL A 35 -9.83 19.48 -12.35
CA VAL A 35 -9.71 19.57 -13.81
C VAL A 35 -9.78 21.01 -14.28
N ALA A 36 -10.72 21.82 -13.77
CA ALA A 36 -10.79 23.25 -14.12
C ALA A 36 -9.48 23.98 -13.78
N ARG A 37 -8.88 23.69 -12.62
CA ARG A 37 -7.59 24.27 -12.24
C ARG A 37 -6.44 23.84 -13.16
N LEU A 38 -6.50 22.61 -13.69
CA LEU A 38 -5.53 22.12 -14.66
C LEU A 38 -5.70 22.84 -16.01
N GLU A 39 -6.93 22.94 -16.50
CA GLU A 39 -7.27 23.66 -17.74
C GLU A 39 -6.83 25.14 -17.67
N THR A 40 -7.07 25.82 -16.54
CA THR A 40 -6.61 27.21 -16.34
C THR A 40 -5.10 27.35 -16.40
N ARG A 41 -4.35 26.36 -15.89
CA ARG A 41 -2.87 26.42 -15.87
C ARG A 41 -2.25 26.11 -17.23
N LEU A 42 -2.91 25.29 -18.03
CA LEU A 42 -2.48 24.93 -19.38
C LEU A 42 -3.06 25.87 -20.44
N GLU A 43 -3.95 26.78 -20.03
CA GLU A 43 -4.69 27.70 -20.89
C GLU A 43 -5.43 26.99 -22.06
N THR A 44 -5.66 25.70 -21.91
CA THR A 44 -6.15 24.80 -22.95
C THR A 44 -7.29 23.97 -22.39
N ARG A 45 -8.34 23.81 -23.19
CA ARG A 45 -9.49 22.98 -22.83
C ARG A 45 -9.18 21.52 -23.15
N LEU A 46 -9.25 20.65 -22.15
CA LEU A 46 -8.94 19.23 -22.31
C LEU A 46 -10.21 18.38 -22.51
N PHE A 47 -11.36 18.88 -22.09
CA PHE A 47 -12.65 18.19 -22.25
C PHE A 47 -13.70 19.02 -22.97
N HIS A 48 -14.46 18.36 -23.84
CA HIS A 48 -15.77 18.79 -24.30
C HIS A 48 -16.81 18.50 -23.21
N ARG A 49 -17.28 19.57 -22.56
CA ARG A 49 -18.35 19.48 -21.57
C ARG A 49 -19.70 19.42 -22.27
N ASN A 50 -20.26 18.22 -22.41
CA ASN A 50 -21.67 18.02 -22.70
C ASN A 50 -22.37 17.53 -21.44
N THR A 51 -23.60 17.96 -21.16
CA THR A 51 -24.35 17.60 -19.94
C THR A 51 -24.64 16.11 -19.80
N ARG A 52 -24.38 15.34 -20.87
CA ARG A 52 -24.67 13.90 -20.98
C ARG A 52 -23.44 13.04 -21.26
N SER A 53 -22.32 13.65 -21.66
CA SER A 53 -21.10 12.93 -22.02
C SER A 53 -19.86 13.83 -21.84
N LEU A 54 -18.82 13.25 -21.26
CA LEU A 54 -17.51 13.88 -21.19
C LEU A 54 -16.63 13.28 -22.29
N THR A 55 -16.18 14.10 -23.22
CA THR A 55 -15.31 13.66 -24.32
C THR A 55 -14.01 14.45 -24.30
N LEU A 56 -12.88 13.82 -24.59
CA LEU A 56 -11.60 14.50 -24.68
C LEU A 56 -11.56 15.38 -25.95
N THR A 57 -10.85 16.51 -25.85
CA THR A 57 -10.45 17.27 -27.04
C THR A 57 -9.23 16.59 -27.68
N GLU A 58 -8.89 16.93 -28.93
CA GLU A 58 -7.65 16.47 -29.58
C GLU A 58 -6.40 16.77 -28.71
N ALA A 59 -6.34 17.98 -28.15
CA ALA A 59 -5.30 18.36 -27.20
C ALA A 59 -5.36 17.52 -25.91
N GLY A 60 -6.56 17.18 -25.44
CA GLY A 60 -6.79 16.31 -24.29
C GLY A 60 -6.28 14.88 -24.50
N GLU A 61 -6.47 14.30 -25.69
CA GLU A 61 -5.96 12.97 -26.05
C GLU A 61 -4.44 12.95 -26.16
N ALA A 62 -3.85 13.95 -26.82
CA ALA A 62 -2.40 14.11 -26.92
C ALA A 62 -1.74 14.33 -25.55
N PHE A 63 -2.43 15.02 -24.63
CA PHE A 63 -1.97 15.20 -23.27
C PHE A 63 -2.12 13.92 -22.43
N TYR A 64 -3.27 13.24 -22.54
CA TYR A 64 -3.54 11.99 -21.83
C TYR A 64 -2.52 10.91 -22.17
N SER A 65 -2.22 10.69 -23.45
CA SER A 65 -1.25 9.68 -23.90
C SER A 65 0.16 9.90 -23.32
N GLN A 66 0.60 11.15 -23.16
CA GLN A 66 1.90 11.47 -22.57
C GLN A 66 1.92 11.37 -21.03
N VAL A 67 0.83 11.79 -20.38
CA VAL A 67 0.77 11.86 -18.92
C VAL A 67 0.44 10.51 -18.29
N ALA A 68 -0.40 9.68 -18.92
CA ALA A 68 -0.83 8.40 -18.35
C ALA A 68 0.35 7.50 -17.99
N GLY A 69 1.29 7.26 -18.93
CA GLY A 69 2.46 6.43 -18.67
C GLY A 69 3.45 7.04 -17.67
N SER A 70 3.63 8.36 -17.70
CA SER A 70 4.49 9.07 -16.73
C SER A 70 3.92 8.97 -15.31
N LEU A 71 2.60 9.09 -15.17
CA LEU A 71 1.91 9.04 -13.89
C LEU A 71 1.89 7.61 -13.33
N GLU A 72 1.75 6.59 -14.17
CA GLU A 72 1.93 5.19 -13.78
C GLU A 72 3.35 4.92 -13.28
N THR A 73 4.37 5.42 -13.98
CA THR A 73 5.79 5.29 -13.57
C THR A 73 6.03 5.91 -12.18
N ILE A 74 5.50 7.11 -11.95
CA ILE A 74 5.63 7.81 -10.66
C ILE A 74 4.89 7.02 -9.56
N GLN A 75 3.66 6.56 -9.81
CA GLN A 75 2.91 5.76 -8.85
C GLN A 75 3.63 4.44 -8.53
N GLY A 76 4.19 3.77 -9.54
CA GLY A 76 4.99 2.57 -9.37
C GLY A 76 6.22 2.81 -8.50
N ALA A 77 6.93 3.92 -8.70
CA ALA A 77 8.06 4.32 -7.86
C ALA A 77 7.64 4.58 -6.40
N ILE A 78 6.49 5.23 -6.17
CA ILE A 78 5.94 5.45 -4.83
C ILE A 78 5.55 4.11 -4.18
N ALA A 79 4.89 3.21 -4.92
CA ALA A 79 4.48 1.90 -4.43
C ALA A 79 5.68 1.02 -4.06
N GLN A 80 6.77 1.07 -4.84
CA GLN A 80 8.03 0.36 -4.53
C GLN A 80 8.62 0.79 -3.18
N LEU A 81 8.58 2.09 -2.86
CA LEU A 81 9.03 2.59 -1.55
C LEU A 81 8.09 2.19 -0.41
N GLY A 82 6.78 2.10 -0.67
CA GLY A 82 5.81 1.56 0.27
C GLY A 82 6.04 0.08 0.57
N ALA A 83 6.24 -0.73 -0.47
CA ALA A 83 6.56 -2.15 -0.35
C ALA A 83 7.90 -2.40 0.35
N ALA A 84 8.91 -1.55 0.15
CA ALA A 84 10.17 -1.60 0.88
C ALA A 84 10.02 -1.28 2.38
N ARG A 85 8.97 -0.54 2.78
CA ARG A 85 8.62 -0.26 4.18
C ARG A 85 7.85 -1.41 4.84
N ASP A 86 7.11 -2.20 4.07
CA ASP A 86 6.39 -3.40 4.51
C ASP A 86 7.24 -4.68 4.46
N VAL A 87 8.54 -4.56 4.14
CA VAL A 87 9.49 -5.59 4.57
C VAL A 87 9.57 -5.48 6.09
N PRO A 88 9.12 -6.48 6.89
CA PRO A 88 9.29 -6.43 8.31
C PRO A 88 10.78 -6.25 8.59
N ALA A 89 11.10 -5.30 9.47
CA ALA A 89 12.43 -5.07 10.01
C ALA A 89 12.84 -6.26 10.91
N ASP A 90 12.85 -7.48 10.37
CA ASP A 90 13.22 -8.73 11.01
C ASP A 90 14.51 -9.32 10.42
N ARG A 91 15.37 -8.52 9.77
CA ARG A 91 16.61 -9.08 9.23
C ARG A 91 17.84 -8.19 9.30
N GLN A 92 18.18 -7.83 10.52
CA GLN A 92 19.57 -7.61 10.96
C GLN A 92 19.59 -8.07 12.42
N THR A 93 20.12 -9.24 12.78
CA THR A 93 21.45 -9.78 12.49
C THR A 93 21.46 -11.32 12.54
N PRO A 94 22.36 -12.00 11.81
CA PRO A 94 22.76 -13.35 12.17
C PRO A 94 23.91 -13.30 13.20
N PRO A 95 23.74 -13.77 14.45
CA PRO A 95 24.88 -14.21 15.23
C PRO A 95 25.07 -15.71 15.01
N CYS A 96 26.24 -16.02 14.47
CA CYS A 96 27.08 -17.18 14.71
C CYS A 96 26.49 -18.37 15.49
N GLY A 97 26.76 -19.56 14.95
CA GLY A 97 26.40 -20.84 15.55
C GLY A 97 26.74 -20.97 17.03
N GLY A 98 25.76 -21.42 17.80
CA GLY A 98 25.94 -22.08 19.08
C GLY A 98 25.39 -23.49 18.96
N ARG A 99 26.29 -24.46 18.94
CA ARG A 99 26.00 -25.89 19.13
C ARG A 99 25.33 -26.05 20.50
N PHE A 100 24.05 -26.45 20.55
CA PHE A 100 23.43 -26.87 21.82
C PHE A 100 23.96 -28.27 22.18
N THR A 101 24.91 -28.33 23.12
CA THR A 101 25.17 -29.56 23.88
C THR A 101 24.26 -29.57 25.10
N GLY A 102 23.32 -30.51 25.12
CA GLY A 102 22.57 -30.89 26.32
C GLY A 102 21.07 -30.62 26.23
N MET A 103 20.33 -31.58 25.69
CA MET A 103 18.96 -31.82 26.16
C MET A 103 19.06 -32.61 27.46
N ALA A 104 18.44 -32.12 28.53
CA ALA A 104 17.99 -33.02 29.59
C ALA A 104 16.81 -33.81 29.01
N GLU A 105 17.00 -35.11 28.84
CA GLU A 105 15.99 -36.03 28.33
C GLU A 105 14.74 -36.00 29.21
N GLY A 106 13.57 -35.84 28.57
CA GLY A 106 12.26 -36.08 29.15
C GLY A 106 11.34 -34.86 29.09
N SER A 107 10.52 -34.78 28.03
CA SER A 107 9.26 -34.00 27.86
C SER A 107 9.13 -33.13 26.61
N ALA A 108 9.86 -33.41 25.53
CA ALA A 108 9.72 -32.71 24.24
C ALA A 108 8.42 -33.02 23.46
N ALA A 109 7.45 -33.76 24.02
CA ALA A 109 6.23 -34.16 23.31
C ALA A 109 5.02 -33.24 23.56
N ALA A 110 5.12 -32.22 24.43
CA ALA A 110 3.96 -31.44 24.85
C ALA A 110 3.86 -30.01 24.29
N PHE A 111 4.94 -29.44 23.72
CA PHE A 111 5.00 -28.01 23.36
C PHE A 111 5.51 -27.79 21.93
N ASP A 112 4.71 -27.12 21.10
CA ASP A 112 4.97 -26.93 19.67
C ASP A 112 5.74 -25.63 19.39
N THR A 113 5.60 -24.60 20.23
CA THR A 113 6.27 -23.32 20.02
C THR A 113 6.51 -22.60 21.35
N CYS A 114 7.77 -22.30 21.65
CA CYS A 114 8.13 -21.41 22.76
C CYS A 114 8.62 -20.07 22.22
N ARG A 115 8.05 -18.98 22.76
CA ARG A 115 8.41 -17.60 22.44
C ARG A 115 8.84 -16.89 23.72
N PHE A 116 9.96 -16.18 23.63
CA PHE A 116 10.39 -15.31 24.71
C PHE A 116 9.64 -13.97 24.66
N THR A 117 9.02 -13.56 25.76
CA THR A 117 8.26 -12.29 25.87
C THR A 117 8.96 -11.27 26.78
N GLY A 118 10.29 -11.21 26.70
CA GLY A 118 11.10 -10.19 27.41
C GLY A 118 11.39 -10.49 28.88
N ALA A 119 10.47 -11.13 29.62
CA ALA A 119 10.64 -11.45 31.04
C ALA A 119 10.47 -12.95 31.39
N ALA A 120 9.87 -13.73 30.50
CA ALA A 120 9.65 -15.17 30.69
C ALA A 120 9.48 -15.87 29.33
N TRP A 121 9.62 -17.18 29.34
CA TRP A 121 9.33 -18.02 28.19
C TRP A 121 7.86 -18.44 28.23
N CYS A 122 7.09 -18.00 27.22
CA CYS A 122 5.74 -18.50 26.98
C CYS A 122 5.81 -19.67 26.00
N CYS A 123 5.44 -20.86 26.45
CA CYS A 123 5.33 -22.04 25.60
C CYS A 123 3.87 -22.36 25.31
N HIS A 124 3.58 -22.70 24.05
CA HIS A 124 2.26 -23.16 23.63
C HIS A 124 2.23 -24.68 23.64
N ALA A 125 1.33 -25.26 24.45
CA ALA A 125 1.10 -26.70 24.44
C ALA A 125 0.26 -27.10 23.22
N ILE A 126 0.48 -28.31 22.71
CA ILE A 126 -0.25 -28.83 21.53
C ILE A 126 -1.77 -28.93 21.81
N ASP A 127 -2.18 -29.11 23.08
CA ASP A 127 -3.59 -29.18 23.49
C ASP A 127 -4.27 -27.79 23.65
N GLY A 128 -3.66 -26.70 23.17
CA GLY A 128 -4.28 -25.38 23.08
C GLY A 128 -4.32 -24.56 24.39
N HIS A 129 -3.82 -25.10 25.49
CA HIS A 129 -3.64 -24.35 26.74
C HIS A 129 -2.29 -23.60 26.76
N ARG A 130 -2.30 -22.30 27.07
CA ARG A 130 -1.09 -21.53 27.36
C ARG A 130 -0.66 -21.76 28.81
N GLN A 131 0.51 -22.35 29.02
CA GLN A 131 1.15 -22.39 30.33
C GLN A 131 2.40 -21.50 30.31
N ALA A 132 2.52 -20.62 31.30
CA ALA A 132 3.72 -19.85 31.54
C ALA A 132 4.62 -20.66 32.49
N ALA A 133 5.78 -21.09 32.02
CA ALA A 133 6.81 -21.62 32.89
C ALA A 133 7.79 -20.49 33.21
N LEU A 134 7.81 -20.05 34.46
CA LEU A 134 8.88 -19.21 34.99
C LEU A 134 10.11 -20.11 35.16
N LEU A 135 10.92 -20.21 34.11
CA LEU A 135 12.26 -20.78 34.21
C LEU A 135 13.13 -19.72 34.89
N ASP A 136 13.37 -19.91 36.19
CA ASP A 136 14.34 -19.12 36.96
C ASP A 136 15.74 -19.40 36.39
N PRO A 137 16.51 -18.37 35.97
CA PRO A 137 17.88 -18.57 35.55
C PRO A 137 18.75 -18.81 36.79
N ALA A 138 19.22 -20.03 36.99
CA ALA A 138 20.38 -20.32 37.83
C ALA A 138 21.68 -20.16 37.01
#